data_AF-A0A8T4NDV2-F1
#
_entry.id   AF-A0A8T4NDV2-F1
#
_cell.length_a   1.000
_cell.length_b   1.000
_cell.length_c   1.000
_cell.angle_alpha   90.00
_cell.angle_beta   90.00
_cell.angle_gamma   90.00
#
_symmetry.space_group_name_H-M   'P 1'
#
loop_
_entity.id
_entity.type
_entity.pdbx_description
1 polymer ?
#
loop_
_entity_poly.entity_id
_entity_poly.type
_entity_poly.pdbx_seq_one_letter_code
_entity_poly.pdbx_strand_id
1 'polypeptide(L)'
;MNKKQYFLKIFKAAEKKYSNSSKRLAAEGWFLDWQVLISTIMSAQSRDETTIPIAESLFKKYPSLESLAKAHYPEVLNLLNSMNYNKTKSKNIIAAAQYLTKNHNGKVPDTIYSLIKIPGVGRKTANLILSEVHNQDTITVDTHVHRISNVIGLVKTKNPGQTEIELKKIAPKEYWRKINKLFVLWGKNVSGKDKNKLLNKLNE
;
A
#
# COMPACT_ATOMS: atom_id res chain seq x y z
N MET A 1 16.92 7.94 -25.71
CA MET A 1 16.91 7.81 -24.24
C MET A 1 16.50 6.39 -23.88
N ASN A 2 17.32 5.66 -23.11
CA ASN A 2 16.97 4.29 -22.71
C ASN A 2 15.87 4.29 -21.61
N LYS A 3 15.27 3.13 -21.32
CA LYS A 3 14.18 3.04 -20.33
C LYS A 3 14.58 3.52 -18.93
N LYS A 4 15.82 3.26 -18.50
CA LYS A 4 16.36 3.70 -17.20
C LYS A 4 16.45 5.23 -17.11
N GLN A 5 17.00 5.87 -18.13
CA GLN A 5 17.06 7.33 -18.24
C GLN A 5 15.65 7.93 -18.30
N TYR A 6 14.73 7.30 -19.04
CA TYR A 6 13.35 7.75 -19.11
C TYR A 6 12.64 7.66 -17.75
N PHE A 7 12.80 6.53 -17.06
CA PHE A 7 12.32 6.36 -15.69
C PHE A 7 12.86 7.45 -14.78
N LEU A 8 14.17 7.68 -14.75
CA LEU A 8 14.80 8.69 -13.89
C LEU A 8 14.25 10.09 -14.16
N LYS A 9 14.11 10.48 -15.43
CA LYS A 9 13.52 11.78 -15.81
C LYS A 9 12.11 11.94 -15.23
N ILE A 10 11.24 10.96 -15.43
CA ILE A 10 9.85 11.03 -14.96
C ILE A 10 9.78 10.95 -13.43
N PHE A 11 10.53 10.02 -12.84
CA PHE A 11 10.56 9.81 -11.40
C PHE A 11 11.03 11.07 -10.67
N LYS A 12 12.08 11.74 -11.16
CA LYS A 12 12.58 12.98 -10.54
C LYS A 12 11.59 14.14 -10.66
N ALA A 13 10.85 14.24 -11.77
CA ALA A 13 9.77 15.22 -11.90
C ALA A 13 8.64 14.94 -10.91
N ALA A 14 8.23 13.67 -10.77
CA ALA A 14 7.23 13.27 -9.77
C ALA A 14 7.73 13.48 -8.33
N GLU A 15 8.99 13.15 -8.04
CA GLU A 15 9.62 13.37 -6.74
C GLU A 15 9.59 14.86 -6.39
N LYS A 16 10.05 15.74 -7.28
CA LYS A 16 10.02 17.19 -7.08
C LYS A 16 8.61 17.72 -6.77
N LYS A 17 7.58 17.20 -7.44
CA LYS A 17 6.20 17.67 -7.29
C LYS A 17 5.51 17.13 -6.03
N TYR A 18 5.79 15.88 -5.66
CA TYR A 18 5.00 15.16 -4.65
C TYR A 18 5.77 14.84 -3.37
N SER A 19 7.08 15.07 -3.30
CA SER A 19 7.89 14.78 -2.09
C SER A 19 7.43 15.54 -0.86
N ASN A 20 6.93 16.77 -1.06
CA ASN A 20 6.49 17.65 0.03
C ASN A 20 4.99 17.53 0.32
N SER A 21 4.32 16.49 -0.19
CA SER A 21 2.90 16.29 0.08
C SER A 21 2.68 15.92 1.55
N SER A 22 1.86 16.69 2.25
CA SER A 22 1.40 16.40 3.62
C SER A 22 0.37 15.25 3.69
N LYS A 23 0.00 14.66 2.54
CA LYS A 23 -0.98 13.57 2.49
C LYS A 23 -0.38 12.30 3.08
N ARG A 24 -0.89 11.92 4.24
CA ARG A 24 -0.62 10.64 4.92
C ARG A 24 -1.35 9.51 4.19
N LEU A 25 -0.64 8.43 3.90
CA LEU A 25 -1.25 7.18 3.42
C LEU A 25 -1.67 6.30 4.60
N ALA A 26 -2.63 5.40 4.40
CA ALA A 26 -3.14 4.54 5.47
C ALA A 26 -2.06 3.67 6.15
N ALA A 27 -0.93 3.37 5.49
CA ALA A 27 0.16 2.60 6.06
C ALA A 27 1.15 3.45 6.89
N GLU A 28 1.02 4.78 6.90
CA GLU A 28 2.01 5.69 7.50
C GLU A 28 1.59 6.16 8.90
N GLY A 29 2.55 6.54 9.74
CA GLY A 29 2.31 7.21 11.03
C GLY A 29 1.81 6.29 12.15
N TRP A 30 2.09 4.99 12.07
CA TRP A 30 1.82 4.02 13.13
C TRP A 30 3.12 3.62 13.82
N PHE A 31 3.07 3.42 15.14
CA PHE A 31 4.25 3.09 15.94
C PHE A 31 4.52 1.59 16.03
N LEU A 32 3.51 0.76 15.78
CA LEU A 32 3.60 -0.69 15.88
C LEU A 32 3.39 -1.33 14.51
N ASP A 33 4.26 -2.28 14.15
CA ASP A 33 4.24 -2.95 12.85
C ASP A 33 2.89 -3.59 12.52
N TRP A 34 2.24 -4.18 13.52
CA TRP A 34 0.92 -4.80 13.33
C TRP A 34 -0.16 -3.76 13.01
N GLN A 35 -0.04 -2.51 13.50
CA GLN A 35 -0.97 -1.43 13.16
C GLN A 35 -0.80 -1.02 11.69
N VAL A 36 0.45 -0.96 11.21
CA VAL A 36 0.75 -0.74 9.77
C VAL A 36 0.08 -1.82 8.93
N LEU A 37 0.20 -3.09 9.32
CA LEU A 37 -0.43 -4.22 8.65
C LEU A 37 -1.95 -4.12 8.63
N ILE A 38 -2.58 -3.95 9.80
CA ILE A 38 -4.04 -3.92 9.93
C ILE A 38 -4.63 -2.73 9.17
N SER A 39 -4.04 -1.54 9.30
CA SER A 39 -4.49 -0.34 8.57
C SER A 39 -4.34 -0.54 7.05
N THR A 40 -3.27 -1.20 6.60
CA THR A 40 -3.08 -1.53 5.18
C THR A 40 -4.16 -2.49 4.68
N ILE A 41 -4.52 -3.53 5.43
CA ILE A 41 -5.63 -4.44 5.08
C ILE A 41 -6.94 -3.65 4.98
N MET A 42 -7.21 -2.75 5.92
CA MET A 42 -8.41 -1.89 5.91
C MET A 42 -8.45 -0.94 4.70
N SER A 43 -7.31 -0.43 4.27
CA SER A 43 -7.20 0.53 3.15
C SER A 43 -7.60 -0.05 1.78
N ALA A 44 -7.67 -1.37 1.66
CA ALA A 44 -7.99 -2.01 0.38
C ALA A 44 -9.33 -1.48 -0.16
N GLN A 45 -9.28 -0.82 -1.33
CA GLN A 45 -10.45 -0.19 -1.96
C GLN A 45 -11.18 0.81 -1.03
N SER A 46 -10.43 1.56 -0.22
CA SER A 46 -10.95 2.64 0.60
C SER A 46 -10.03 3.85 0.53
N ARG A 47 -10.62 5.02 0.80
CA ARG A 47 -9.88 6.27 0.83
C ARG A 47 -9.06 6.35 2.13
N ASP A 48 -7.88 6.96 2.05
CA ASP A 48 -7.00 7.11 3.21
C ASP A 48 -7.69 8.00 4.28
N GLU A 49 -8.41 9.03 3.82
CA GLU A 49 -9.18 9.98 4.64
C GLU A 49 -10.31 9.29 5.44
N THR A 50 -10.81 8.15 4.97
CA THR A 50 -11.78 7.31 5.70
C THR A 50 -11.07 6.28 6.56
N THR A 51 -9.98 5.68 6.06
CA THR A 51 -9.31 4.54 6.71
C THR A 51 -8.58 4.96 7.98
N ILE A 52 -7.86 6.08 7.95
CA ILE A 52 -7.02 6.55 9.05
C ILE A 52 -7.83 6.80 10.35
N PRO A 53 -8.90 7.62 10.36
CA PRO A 53 -9.66 7.88 11.60
C PRO A 53 -10.34 6.62 12.16
N ILE A 54 -10.76 5.70 11.29
CA ILE A 54 -11.34 4.40 11.71
C ILE A 54 -10.26 3.50 12.32
N ALA A 55 -9.06 3.47 11.73
CA ALA A 55 -7.93 2.73 12.28
C ALA A 55 -7.50 3.30 13.65
N GLU A 56 -7.45 4.63 13.82
CA GLU A 56 -7.19 5.28 15.11
C GLU A 56 -8.22 4.85 16.17
N SER A 57 -9.52 4.86 15.80
CA SER A 57 -10.60 4.42 16.68
C SER A 57 -10.50 2.93 17.02
N LEU A 58 -10.15 2.09 16.04
CA LEU A 58 -9.93 0.66 16.21
C LEU A 58 -8.77 0.41 17.18
N PHE A 59 -7.62 1.06 16.99
CA PHE A 59 -6.45 0.86 17.85
C PHE A 59 -6.62 1.47 19.23
N LYS A 60 -7.44 2.51 19.39
CA LYS A 60 -7.85 3.01 20.71
C LYS A 60 -8.70 1.98 21.46
N LYS A 61 -9.64 1.32 20.77
CA LYS A 61 -10.50 0.28 21.37
C LYS A 61 -9.73 -1.03 21.62
N TYR A 62 -8.82 -1.38 20.72
CA TYR A 62 -8.00 -2.59 20.78
C TYR A 62 -6.51 -2.19 20.78
N PRO A 63 -5.94 -1.82 21.94
CA PRO A 63 -4.60 -1.25 22.04
C PRO A 63 -3.48 -2.26 21.81
N SER A 64 -3.78 -3.56 21.81
CA SER A 64 -2.81 -4.63 21.54
C SER A 64 -3.32 -5.59 20.47
N LEU A 65 -2.38 -6.29 19.83
CA LEU A 65 -2.70 -7.31 18.83
C LEU A 65 -3.55 -8.45 19.44
N GLU A 66 -3.26 -8.84 20.67
CA GLU A 66 -4.00 -9.87 21.42
C GLU A 66 -5.42 -9.41 21.72
N SER A 67 -5.62 -8.12 22.04
CA SER A 67 -6.96 -7.57 22.26
C SER A 67 -7.79 -7.57 20.97
N LEU A 68 -7.17 -7.26 19.82
CA LEU A 68 -7.83 -7.35 18.51
C LEU A 68 -8.11 -8.81 18.10
N ALA A 69 -7.22 -9.74 18.43
CA ALA A 69 -7.40 -11.17 18.16
C ALA A 69 -8.59 -11.78 18.92
N LYS A 70 -8.93 -11.22 20.08
CA LYS A 70 -10.08 -11.61 20.92
C LYS A 70 -11.34 -10.76 20.66
N ALA A 71 -11.27 -9.81 19.73
CA ALA A 71 -12.37 -8.88 19.49
C ALA A 71 -13.64 -9.59 19.01
N HIS A 72 -14.79 -9.13 19.52
CA HIS A 72 -16.08 -9.65 19.09
C HIS A 72 -16.45 -9.07 17.71
N TYR A 73 -16.70 -9.94 16.73
CA TYR A 73 -16.91 -9.53 15.32
C TYR A 73 -17.96 -8.42 15.12
N PRO A 74 -19.17 -8.49 15.72
CA PRO A 74 -20.17 -7.42 15.60
C PRO A 74 -19.67 -6.03 16.02
N GLU A 75 -18.79 -5.95 17.01
CA GLU A 75 -18.25 -4.67 17.47
C GLU A 75 -17.24 -4.08 16.49
N VAL A 76 -16.37 -4.93 15.93
CA VAL A 76 -15.42 -4.52 14.88
C VAL A 76 -16.19 -4.12 13.62
N LEU A 77 -17.22 -4.88 13.25
CA LEU A 77 -18.08 -4.56 12.11
C LEU A 77 -18.76 -3.19 12.28
N ASN A 78 -19.26 -2.90 13.49
CA ASN A 78 -19.87 -1.61 13.78
C ASN A 78 -18.87 -0.46 13.68
N LEU A 79 -17.63 -0.63 14.16
CA LEU A 79 -16.57 0.37 14.00
C LEU A 79 -16.23 0.65 12.54
N LEU A 80 -16.24 -0.38 11.69
CA LEU A 80 -15.92 -0.28 10.27
C LEU A 80 -17.15 0.02 9.40
N ASN A 81 -18.31 0.33 9.99
CA ASN A 81 -19.59 0.37 9.28
C ASN A 81 -19.61 1.30 8.05
N SER A 82 -18.88 2.41 8.09
CA SER A 82 -18.77 3.41 7.03
C SER A 82 -17.79 3.04 5.91
N MET A 83 -17.06 1.92 6.05
CA MET A 83 -16.13 1.43 5.03
C MET A 83 -16.82 0.51 4.02
N ASN A 84 -16.39 0.61 2.76
CA ASN A 84 -16.70 -0.41 1.76
C ASN A 84 -16.08 -1.76 2.16
N TYR A 85 -16.82 -2.84 1.89
CA TYR A 85 -16.43 -4.22 2.22
C TYR A 85 -16.17 -4.45 3.72
N ASN A 86 -16.83 -3.68 4.60
CA ASN A 86 -16.66 -3.73 6.06
C ASN A 86 -16.78 -5.15 6.66
N LYS A 87 -17.71 -5.99 6.18
CA LYS A 87 -17.89 -7.38 6.63
C LYS A 87 -16.61 -8.20 6.41
N THR A 88 -16.08 -8.17 5.18
CA THR A 88 -14.86 -8.91 4.82
C THR A 88 -13.64 -8.33 5.55
N LYS A 89 -13.52 -7.01 5.63
CA LYS A 89 -12.42 -6.35 6.33
C LYS A 89 -12.40 -6.69 7.80
N SER A 90 -13.54 -6.61 8.48
CA SER A 90 -13.68 -6.92 9.91
C SER A 90 -13.26 -8.36 10.20
N LYS A 91 -13.70 -9.33 9.38
CA LYS A 91 -13.24 -10.72 9.49
C LYS A 91 -11.74 -10.85 9.29
N ASN A 92 -11.20 -10.21 8.25
CA ASN A 92 -9.77 -10.31 7.93
C ASN A 92 -8.87 -9.70 9.00
N ILE A 93 -9.21 -8.54 9.58
CA ILE A 93 -8.34 -7.91 10.60
C ILE A 93 -8.31 -8.69 11.91
N ILE A 94 -9.45 -9.27 12.32
CA ILE A 94 -9.51 -10.17 13.48
C ILE A 94 -8.71 -11.44 13.19
N ALA A 95 -8.94 -12.07 12.03
CA ALA A 95 -8.25 -13.29 11.64
C ALA A 95 -6.73 -13.07 11.44
N ALA A 96 -6.31 -11.91 10.94
CA ALA A 96 -4.91 -11.53 10.84
C ALA A 96 -4.26 -11.39 12.21
N ALA A 97 -4.94 -10.72 13.16
CA ALA A 97 -4.46 -10.61 14.54
C ALA A 97 -4.33 -11.98 15.22
N GLN A 98 -5.33 -12.86 15.04
CA GLN A 98 -5.29 -14.24 15.51
C GLN A 98 -4.14 -15.04 14.88
N TYR A 99 -3.96 -14.93 13.57
CA TYR A 99 -2.92 -15.62 12.83
C TYR A 99 -1.52 -15.21 13.30
N LEU A 100 -1.28 -13.91 13.47
CA LEU A 100 0.00 -13.40 13.97
C LEU A 100 0.27 -13.82 15.41
N THR A 101 -0.73 -13.73 16.28
CA THR A 101 -0.60 -14.14 17.70
C THR A 101 -0.24 -15.62 17.79
N LYS A 102 -0.92 -16.48 17.00
CA LYS A 102 -0.74 -17.94 17.05
C LYS A 102 0.54 -18.42 16.38
N ASN A 103 0.90 -17.89 15.22
CA ASN A 103 1.95 -18.47 14.36
C ASN A 103 3.25 -17.67 14.36
N HIS A 104 3.24 -16.42 14.83
CA HIS A 104 4.38 -15.51 14.74
C HIS A 104 4.66 -14.75 16.05
N ASN A 105 4.09 -15.19 17.18
CA ASN A 105 4.26 -14.55 18.49
C ASN A 105 3.99 -13.04 18.44
N GLY A 106 2.99 -12.65 17.65
CA GLY A 106 2.59 -11.25 17.44
C GLY A 106 3.49 -10.41 16.54
N LYS A 107 4.57 -10.97 15.97
CA LYS A 107 5.47 -10.27 15.06
C LYS A 107 4.99 -10.31 13.62
N VAL A 108 5.15 -9.21 12.89
CA VAL A 108 4.86 -9.16 11.45
C VAL A 108 6.00 -9.85 10.67
N PRO A 109 5.73 -10.89 9.87
CA PRO A 109 6.76 -11.59 9.10
C PRO A 109 7.45 -10.70 8.07
N ASP A 110 8.69 -11.04 7.73
CA ASP A 110 9.61 -10.29 6.87
C ASP A 110 9.85 -10.92 5.49
N THR A 111 9.01 -11.90 5.11
CA THR A 111 9.05 -12.54 3.80
C THR A 111 7.70 -12.49 3.10
N ILE A 112 7.71 -12.35 1.77
CA ILE A 112 6.47 -12.38 0.96
C ILE A 112 5.68 -13.66 1.23
N TYR A 113 6.35 -14.82 1.25
CA TYR A 113 5.69 -16.11 1.40
C TYR A 113 4.95 -16.25 2.72
N SER A 114 5.49 -15.74 3.82
CA SER A 114 4.80 -15.74 5.11
C SER A 114 3.71 -14.67 5.17
N LEU A 115 3.94 -13.48 4.62
CA LEU A 115 2.97 -12.39 4.62
C LEU A 115 1.69 -12.73 3.86
N ILE A 116 1.78 -13.36 2.69
CA ILE A 116 0.59 -13.71 1.88
C ILE A 116 -0.30 -14.79 2.52
N LYS A 117 0.17 -15.47 3.57
CA LYS A 117 -0.65 -16.41 4.36
C LYS A 117 -1.56 -15.71 5.34
N ILE A 118 -1.28 -14.44 5.66
CA ILE A 118 -2.09 -13.66 6.60
C ILE A 118 -3.42 -13.31 5.93
N PRO A 119 -4.58 -13.57 6.59
CA PRO A 119 -5.89 -13.21 6.07
C PRO A 119 -5.97 -11.73 5.66
N GLY A 120 -6.44 -11.47 4.45
CA GLY A 120 -6.54 -10.11 3.89
C GLY A 120 -5.25 -9.55 3.28
N VAL A 121 -4.15 -10.30 3.29
CA VAL A 121 -2.86 -9.89 2.70
C VAL A 121 -2.65 -10.54 1.33
N GLY A 122 -2.74 -9.73 0.27
CA GLY A 122 -2.28 -10.12 -1.07
C GLY A 122 -0.84 -9.66 -1.35
N ARG A 123 -0.30 -10.04 -2.52
CA ARG A 123 1.09 -9.70 -2.93
C ARG A 123 1.42 -8.20 -2.82
N LYS A 124 0.49 -7.31 -3.21
CA LYS A 124 0.65 -5.85 -3.10
C LYS A 124 0.79 -5.41 -1.65
N THR A 125 -0.07 -5.91 -0.77
CA THR A 125 -0.01 -5.63 0.67
C THR A 125 1.29 -6.18 1.25
N ALA A 126 1.68 -7.40 0.92
CA ALA A 126 2.94 -7.99 1.36
C ALA A 126 4.15 -7.13 0.97
N ASN A 127 4.26 -6.71 -0.31
CA ASN A 127 5.34 -5.82 -0.75
C ASN A 127 5.36 -4.49 0.01
N LEU A 128 4.18 -3.91 0.28
CA LEU A 128 4.09 -2.67 1.02
C LEU A 128 4.60 -2.84 2.46
N ILE A 129 4.22 -3.92 3.13
CA ILE A 129 4.70 -4.22 4.48
C ILE A 129 6.20 -4.46 4.52
N LEU A 130 6.77 -5.18 3.55
CA LEU A 130 8.22 -5.34 3.45
C LEU A 130 8.94 -3.99 3.29
N SER A 131 8.36 -3.06 2.53
CA SER A 131 8.91 -1.70 2.37
C SER A 131 8.77 -0.86 3.64
N GLU A 132 7.57 -0.77 4.21
CA GLU A 132 7.26 0.18 5.29
C GLU A 132 7.72 -0.31 6.67
N VAL A 133 7.55 -1.60 6.95
CA VAL A 133 7.91 -2.19 8.25
C VAL A 133 9.37 -2.65 8.25
N HIS A 134 9.75 -3.43 7.24
CA HIS A 134 11.07 -4.10 7.22
C HIS A 134 12.15 -3.34 6.47
N ASN A 135 11.84 -2.14 5.95
CA ASN A 135 12.75 -1.31 5.17
C ASN A 135 13.38 -2.02 3.96
N GLN A 136 12.76 -3.09 3.46
CA GLN A 136 13.26 -3.84 2.32
C GLN A 136 12.97 -3.10 1.01
N ASP A 137 13.92 -3.19 0.08
CA ASP A 137 13.74 -2.66 -1.26
C ASP A 137 12.73 -3.51 -2.03
N THR A 138 11.46 -3.12 -1.98
CA THR A 138 10.38 -3.73 -2.78
C THR A 138 9.68 -2.66 -3.62
N ILE A 139 9.10 -3.10 -4.75
CA ILE A 139 8.23 -2.24 -5.56
C ILE A 139 6.79 -2.65 -5.30
N THR A 140 6.06 -1.80 -4.58
CA THR A 140 4.62 -1.99 -4.38
C THR A 140 3.87 -1.50 -5.62
N VAL A 141 3.36 -2.42 -6.42
CA VAL A 141 2.57 -2.08 -7.61
C VAL A 141 1.09 -2.18 -7.30
N ASP A 142 0.42 -1.04 -7.24
CA ASP A 142 -1.03 -0.92 -7.16
C ASP A 142 -1.64 -0.55 -8.53
N THR A 143 -2.92 -0.19 -8.56
CA THR A 143 -3.59 0.22 -9.79
C THR A 143 -3.00 1.49 -10.39
N HIS A 144 -2.54 2.44 -9.57
CA HIS A 144 -1.92 3.68 -10.05
C HIS A 144 -0.55 3.41 -10.65
N VAL A 145 0.34 2.70 -9.93
CA VAL A 145 1.67 2.33 -10.42
C VAL A 145 1.55 1.50 -11.70
N HIS A 146 0.67 0.50 -11.72
CA HIS A 146 0.43 -0.34 -12.89
C HIS A 146 -0.05 0.49 -14.08
N ARG A 147 -1.11 1.29 -13.91
CA ARG A 147 -1.69 2.12 -14.97
C ARG A 147 -0.65 3.09 -15.53
N ILE A 148 -0.04 3.89 -14.67
CA ILE A 148 0.88 4.95 -15.08
C ILE A 148 2.08 4.35 -15.81
N SER A 149 2.70 3.30 -15.26
CA SER A 149 3.89 2.68 -15.86
C SER A 149 3.61 2.13 -17.27
N ASN A 150 2.41 1.59 -17.51
CA ASN A 150 2.00 1.14 -18.83
C ASN A 150 1.63 2.31 -19.76
N VAL A 151 0.86 3.30 -19.29
CA VAL A 151 0.38 4.42 -20.12
C VAL A 151 1.54 5.31 -20.60
N ILE A 152 2.53 5.58 -19.76
CA ILE A 152 3.67 6.41 -20.18
C ILE A 152 4.71 5.62 -20.98
N GLY A 153 4.62 4.28 -20.98
CA GLY A 153 5.47 3.39 -21.77
C GLY A 153 6.76 2.94 -21.07
N LEU A 154 6.81 2.94 -19.73
CA LEU A 154 7.91 2.30 -18.99
C LEU A 154 7.90 0.78 -19.20
N VAL A 155 6.71 0.19 -19.09
CA VAL A 155 6.47 -1.25 -19.23
C VAL A 155 5.31 -1.53 -20.19
N LYS A 156 5.20 -2.77 -20.65
CA LYS A 156 4.05 -3.28 -21.41
C LYS A 156 3.64 -4.63 -20.81
N THR A 157 2.71 -4.60 -19.87
CA THR A 157 2.40 -5.72 -18.96
C THR A 157 0.90 -5.83 -18.74
N LYS A 158 0.41 -7.04 -18.48
CA LYS A 158 -1.03 -7.31 -18.34
C LYS A 158 -1.53 -7.19 -16.90
N ASN A 159 -0.64 -7.33 -15.91
CA ASN A 159 -1.02 -7.33 -14.51
C ASN A 159 0.06 -6.67 -13.61
N PRO A 160 -0.28 -6.29 -12.37
CA PRO A 160 0.64 -5.65 -11.43
C PRO A 160 1.91 -6.46 -11.12
N GLY A 161 1.81 -7.80 -11.04
CA GLY A 161 2.96 -8.66 -10.76
C GLY A 161 4.00 -8.63 -11.89
N GLN A 162 3.55 -8.63 -13.14
CA GLN A 162 4.44 -8.44 -14.29
C GLN A 162 5.05 -7.04 -14.30
N THR A 163 4.27 -6.00 -13.96
CA THR A 163 4.82 -4.64 -13.82
C THR A 163 5.89 -4.56 -12.74
N GLU A 164 5.71 -5.24 -11.60
CA GLU A 164 6.70 -5.29 -10.52
C GLU A 164 8.04 -5.82 -11.06
N ILE A 165 8.01 -6.97 -11.73
CA ILE A 165 9.19 -7.63 -12.30
C ILE A 165 9.88 -6.73 -13.33
N GLU A 166 9.12 -6.14 -14.24
CA GLU A 166 9.68 -5.28 -15.30
C GLU A 166 10.21 -3.95 -14.75
N LEU A 167 9.56 -3.34 -13.76
CA LEU A 167 10.06 -2.12 -13.13
C LEU A 167 11.36 -2.37 -12.37
N LYS A 168 11.55 -3.53 -11.72
CA LYS A 168 12.82 -3.88 -11.06
C LYS A 168 14.02 -3.93 -12.03
N LYS A 169 13.77 -4.22 -13.31
CA LYS A 169 14.82 -4.20 -14.37
C LYS A 169 15.17 -2.78 -14.83
N ILE A 170 14.28 -1.82 -14.63
CA ILE A 170 14.38 -0.45 -15.17
C ILE A 170 14.80 0.55 -14.10
N ALA A 171 14.14 0.50 -12.95
CA ALA A 171 14.29 1.46 -11.86
C ALA A 171 15.52 1.09 -10.99
N PRO A 172 16.44 2.03 -10.72
CA PRO A 172 17.48 1.83 -9.72
C PRO A 172 16.90 1.51 -8.33
N LYS A 173 17.60 0.64 -7.59
CA LYS A 173 17.09 0.02 -6.36
C LYS A 173 16.78 1.05 -5.27
N GLU A 174 17.57 2.12 -5.20
CA GLU A 174 17.43 3.23 -4.24
C GLU A 174 16.08 3.98 -4.35
N TYR A 175 15.35 3.81 -5.46
CA TYR A 175 14.06 4.45 -5.67
C TYR A 175 12.87 3.54 -5.39
N TRP A 176 13.05 2.22 -5.22
CA TRP A 176 11.96 1.25 -5.24
C TRP A 176 10.86 1.53 -4.22
N ARG A 177 11.24 1.83 -2.98
CA ARG A 177 10.31 2.13 -1.88
C ARG A 177 9.48 3.39 -2.14
N LYS A 178 10.03 4.38 -2.84
CA LYS A 178 9.37 5.65 -3.13
C LYS A 178 8.39 5.59 -4.31
N ILE A 179 8.54 4.62 -5.22
CA ILE A 179 7.74 4.53 -6.45
C ILE A 179 6.25 4.54 -6.13
N ASN A 180 5.80 3.73 -5.18
CA ASN A 180 4.37 3.57 -4.90
C ASN A 180 3.75 4.89 -4.45
N LYS A 181 4.28 5.51 -3.40
CA LYS A 181 3.74 6.77 -2.87
C LYS A 181 3.66 7.86 -3.95
N LEU A 182 4.75 8.08 -4.68
CA LEU A 182 4.80 9.13 -5.71
C LEU A 182 3.80 8.87 -6.84
N PHE A 183 3.68 7.63 -7.31
CA PHE A 183 2.78 7.29 -8.41
C PHE A 183 1.32 7.25 -7.97
N VAL A 184 1.03 6.91 -6.71
CA VAL A 184 -0.31 7.04 -6.12
C VAL A 184 -0.72 8.51 -6.06
N LEU A 185 0.14 9.39 -5.54
CA LEU A 185 -0.14 10.83 -5.46
C LEU A 185 -0.33 11.43 -6.86
N TRP A 186 0.52 11.06 -7.81
CA TRP A 186 0.36 11.46 -9.22
C TRP A 186 -0.94 10.94 -9.83
N GLY A 187 -1.24 9.65 -9.64
CA GLY A 187 -2.38 8.99 -10.22
C GLY A 187 -3.73 9.39 -9.63
N LYS A 188 -3.75 9.90 -8.38
CA LYS A 188 -4.95 10.52 -7.78
C LYS A 188 -5.24 11.89 -8.38
N ASN A 189 -4.23 12.63 -8.82
CA ASN A 189 -4.39 13.95 -9.43
C ASN A 189 -4.79 13.91 -10.92
N VAL A 190 -4.53 12.78 -11.60
CA VAL A 190 -4.88 12.60 -13.02
C VAL A 190 -5.48 11.22 -13.27
N SER A 191 -6.78 11.21 -13.62
CA SER A 191 -7.51 10.04 -14.07
C SER A 191 -7.31 9.76 -15.57
N GLY A 192 -7.64 8.53 -16.00
CA GLY A 192 -7.66 8.15 -17.41
C GLY A 192 -6.37 7.51 -17.95
N LYS A 193 -6.31 7.34 -19.27
CA LYS A 193 -5.21 6.69 -20.01
C LYS A 193 -4.49 7.63 -20.99
N ASP A 194 -4.75 8.94 -20.90
CA ASP A 194 -4.08 9.94 -21.72
C ASP A 194 -2.66 10.17 -21.19
N LYS A 195 -1.67 9.78 -22.00
CA LYS A 195 -0.24 9.94 -21.69
C LYS A 195 0.15 11.41 -21.58
N ASN A 196 -0.34 12.28 -22.46
CA ASN A 196 0.03 13.69 -22.47
C ASN A 196 -0.53 14.39 -21.23
N LYS A 197 -1.79 14.11 -20.88
CA LYS A 197 -2.41 14.64 -19.65
C LYS A 197 -1.63 14.23 -18.39
N LEU A 198 -1.20 12.97 -18.31
CA LEU A 198 -0.39 12.48 -17.19
C LEU A 198 0.95 13.22 -17.10
N LEU A 199 1.67 13.33 -18.21
CA LEU A 199 3.00 13.94 -18.25
C LEU A 199 2.96 15.45 -18.00
N ASN A 200 1.98 16.16 -18.55
CA ASN A 200 1.81 17.60 -18.35
C ASN A 200 1.63 17.95 -16.88
N LYS A 201 0.91 17.10 -16.12
CA LYS A 201 0.70 17.33 -14.68
C LYS A 201 2.00 17.33 -13.87
N LEU A 202 3.08 16.71 -14.34
CA LEU A 202 4.37 16.75 -13.66
C LEU A 202 5.09 18.09 -13.83
N ASN A 203 4.74 18.87 -14.85
CA ASN A 203 5.38 20.13 -15.21
C ASN A 203 4.60 21.36 -14.75
N GLU A 204 3.32 21.21 -14.41
CA GLU A 204 2.51 22.22 -13.68
C GLU A 204 3.06 22.48 -12.26
#